data_AF-A0AA88ZG93-F1
#
_entry.id   AF-A0AA88ZG93-F1
#
_cell.length_a   1.000
_cell.length_b   1.000
_cell.length_c   1.000
_cell.angle_alpha   90.00
_cell.angle_beta   90.00
_cell.angle_gamma   90.00
#
_symmetry.space_group_name_H-M   'P 1'
#
loop_
_entity.id
_entity.type
_entity.pdbx_description
1 polymer ?
#
loop_
_entity_poly.entity_id
_entity_poly.type
_entity_poly.pdbx_seq_one_letter_code
_entity_poly.pdbx_strand_id
1 'polypeptide(L)'
;MKKVLLSICIFLLILNVSNAQSIRKNYLEMTDYEKSELIDSFYDIRSGNNFFDDIATFHMNFFNFDNTTDTSRLDLHFNLPDESEKEIFLAWHRRAVFELERYVQDYNPKLSIPYWESPTDQETTSVLWDDEFMGSFNTNWSLNRNLGGNGPMPTPANLATLYGMSDFFEFTNELERRPVHRGSHVWTGGAMPTPLSPRDPVFFLHHTYVDYVWNTWEELHHNSAFIRTDMIRFDGTYSFNGETLPVVNPNDIIDTRALGVFYATNGLASLDNYIVSNTYRPLESFYYQFTVEAGDNFIVPTGTNCVIESVNEIVLKPGFEAHSGANFTAAIDVQNANTGKKSTNRTYKPYDVVSNLQVIVWEEDDKDDTPIIISTYPNPFTETININLNKKIDCKVEVFNMMGMLIRDESFQNTDKVIIKDLYGLASGFYVIRIVDNEGNIVIAKRVVKL
;
A
#
# COMPACT_ATOMS: atom_id res chain seq x y z
N MET A 1 25.58 39.10 -45.31
CA MET A 1 25.01 37.81 -44.84
C MET A 1 25.42 37.61 -43.38
N LYS A 2 24.51 37.81 -42.42
CA LYS A 2 24.79 37.52 -41.00
C LYS A 2 24.44 36.06 -40.73
N LYS A 3 25.38 35.26 -40.20
CA LYS A 3 25.11 33.91 -39.72
C LYS A 3 24.42 34.01 -38.36
N VAL A 4 23.21 33.46 -38.24
CA VAL A 4 22.53 33.28 -36.95
C VAL A 4 23.02 31.97 -36.36
N LEU A 5 23.60 32.00 -35.17
CA LEU A 5 23.84 30.79 -34.38
C LEU A 5 22.50 30.38 -33.75
N LEU A 6 22.00 29.20 -34.12
CA LEU A 6 20.83 28.61 -33.46
C LEU A 6 21.34 27.74 -32.31
N SER A 7 21.34 28.26 -31.08
CA SER A 7 21.56 27.44 -29.89
C SER A 7 20.35 26.53 -29.70
N ILE A 8 20.52 25.24 -29.99
CA ILE A 8 19.53 24.22 -29.68
C ILE A 8 19.66 23.92 -28.17
N CYS A 9 18.82 24.56 -27.37
CA CYS A 9 18.60 24.12 -25.99
C CYS A 9 17.86 22.77 -26.04
N ILE A 10 18.61 21.69 -25.82
CA ILE A 10 18.03 20.38 -25.53
C ILE A 10 17.41 20.48 -24.13
N PHE A 11 16.10 20.72 -24.07
CA PHE A 11 15.33 20.50 -22.86
C PHE A 11 15.30 18.99 -22.61
N LEU A 12 16.05 18.51 -21.61
CA LEU A 12 15.74 17.20 -21.05
C LEU A 12 14.37 17.31 -20.38
N LEU A 13 13.36 16.69 -20.98
CA LEU A 13 12.17 16.30 -20.27
C LEU A 13 12.56 15.23 -19.25
N ILE A 14 12.85 15.69 -18.03
CA ILE A 14 12.85 14.82 -16.86
C ILE A 14 11.38 14.45 -16.64
N LEU A 15 11.03 13.19 -16.92
CA LEU A 15 9.74 12.63 -16.54
C LEU A 15 9.74 12.45 -15.02
N ASN A 16 9.31 13.48 -14.30
CA ASN A 16 9.00 13.39 -12.87
C ASN A 16 7.72 12.54 -12.73
N VAL A 17 7.88 11.22 -12.56
CA VAL A 17 6.80 10.31 -12.18
C VAL A 17 6.99 9.96 -10.70
N SER A 18 6.06 10.38 -9.85
CA SER A 18 6.25 10.46 -8.40
C SER A 18 5.25 9.60 -7.61
N ASN A 19 5.68 8.42 -7.15
CA ASN A 19 5.07 7.66 -6.04
C ASN A 19 6.05 7.63 -4.83
N ALA A 20 6.15 6.60 -3.95
CA ALA A 20 6.98 6.65 -2.73
C ALA A 20 7.43 5.28 -2.19
N GLN A 21 7.77 5.26 -0.90
CA GLN A 21 8.29 4.14 -0.10
C GLN A 21 7.90 4.40 1.37
N SER A 22 7.30 3.44 2.09
CA SER A 22 6.84 3.66 3.47
C SER A 22 6.54 2.36 4.23
N ILE A 23 6.66 2.37 5.56
CA ILE A 23 6.04 1.39 6.45
C ILE A 23 4.96 2.11 7.26
N ARG A 24 3.69 1.96 6.86
CA ARG A 24 2.54 2.50 7.58
C ARG A 24 2.23 1.62 8.79
N LYS A 25 1.98 2.23 9.94
CA LYS A 25 1.86 1.56 11.25
C LYS A 25 0.70 2.16 12.05
N ASN A 26 0.20 1.43 13.06
CA ASN A 26 -0.74 2.03 14.01
C ASN A 26 -0.08 3.24 14.67
N TYR A 27 -0.79 4.35 14.88
CA TYR A 27 -0.22 5.55 15.51
C TYR A 27 0.39 5.30 16.91
N LEU A 28 -0.10 4.27 17.61
CA LEU A 28 0.44 3.77 18.88
C LEU A 28 1.83 3.13 18.74
N GLU A 29 2.15 2.63 17.54
CA GLU A 29 3.44 2.04 17.16
C GLU A 29 4.42 3.05 16.54
N MET A 30 4.16 4.35 16.68
CA MET A 30 5.15 5.40 16.37
C MET A 30 6.07 5.68 17.57
N THR A 31 7.34 5.95 17.29
CA THR A 31 8.28 6.54 18.25
C THR A 31 7.83 7.94 18.65
N ASP A 32 8.27 8.42 19.81
CA ASP A 32 7.94 9.78 20.26
C ASP A 32 8.59 10.85 19.33
N TYR A 33 9.67 10.49 18.60
CA TYR A 33 10.29 11.31 17.56
C TYR A 33 9.43 11.41 16.29
N GLU A 34 8.93 10.28 15.76
CA GLU A 34 8.04 10.32 14.58
C GLU A 34 6.78 11.15 14.84
N LYS A 35 6.25 11.14 16.08
CA LYS A 35 5.07 11.92 16.46
C LYS A 35 5.33 13.42 16.38
N SER A 36 6.41 13.91 16.99
CA SER A 36 6.75 15.34 16.95
C SER A 36 7.02 15.82 15.53
N GLU A 37 7.78 15.04 14.76
CA GLU A 37 8.14 15.39 13.38
C GLU A 37 6.92 15.36 12.45
N LEU A 38 5.95 14.46 12.68
CA LEU A 38 4.69 14.45 11.94
C LEU A 38 3.88 15.73 12.20
N ILE A 39 3.75 16.16 13.46
CA ILE A 39 3.07 17.41 13.83
C ILE A 39 3.73 18.62 13.15
N ASP A 40 5.05 18.73 13.23
CA ASP A 40 5.80 19.82 12.62
C ASP A 40 5.65 19.82 11.09
N SER A 41 5.75 18.64 10.46
CA SER A 41 5.53 18.51 9.01
C SER A 41 4.12 18.95 8.58
N PHE A 42 3.08 18.66 9.38
CA PHE A 42 1.72 19.10 9.09
C PHE A 42 1.56 20.63 9.20
N TYR A 43 2.24 21.29 10.14
CA TYR A 43 2.29 22.76 10.18
C TYR A 43 3.07 23.37 9.01
N ASP A 44 4.20 22.76 8.61
CA ASP A 44 4.99 23.20 7.45
C ASP A 44 4.18 23.04 6.15
N ILE A 45 3.59 21.88 5.90
CA ILE A 45 2.70 21.61 4.76
C ILE A 45 1.53 22.60 4.73
N ARG A 46 0.87 22.85 5.88
CA ARG A 46 -0.26 23.79 5.98
C ARG A 46 0.12 25.23 5.67
N SER A 47 1.34 25.66 6.05
CA SER A 47 1.79 27.05 5.92
C SER A 47 2.58 27.33 4.63
N GLY A 48 3.24 26.31 4.07
CA GLY A 48 4.00 26.35 2.83
C GLY A 48 3.17 25.99 1.62
N ASN A 49 3.07 24.70 1.31
CA ASN A 49 2.45 24.22 0.06
C ASN A 49 0.90 24.24 0.10
N ASN A 50 0.30 24.31 1.29
CA ASN A 50 -1.12 24.29 1.63
C ASN A 50 -1.94 23.13 1.01
N PHE A 51 -1.33 21.94 0.92
CA PHE A 51 -1.97 20.72 0.41
C PHE A 51 -3.31 20.41 1.07
N PHE A 52 -3.42 20.61 2.39
CA PHE A 52 -4.67 20.36 3.14
C PHE A 52 -5.88 21.18 2.64
N ASP A 53 -5.68 22.42 2.16
CA ASP A 53 -6.79 23.18 1.56
C ASP A 53 -7.02 22.82 0.08
N ASP A 54 -5.96 22.50 -0.69
CA ASP A 54 -6.08 22.04 -2.08
C ASP A 54 -6.94 20.78 -2.17
N ILE A 55 -6.52 19.72 -1.46
CA ILE A 55 -7.17 18.42 -1.55
C ILE A 55 -8.57 18.44 -0.92
N ALA A 56 -8.80 19.23 0.14
CA ALA A 56 -10.14 19.42 0.67
C ALA A 56 -11.05 20.19 -0.29
N THR A 57 -10.52 21.21 -0.98
CA THR A 57 -11.29 21.97 -1.98
C THR A 57 -11.64 21.08 -3.18
N PHE A 58 -10.69 20.25 -3.64
CA PHE A 58 -10.95 19.27 -4.68
C PHE A 58 -12.01 18.25 -4.23
N HIS A 59 -11.82 17.63 -3.07
CA HIS A 59 -12.72 16.64 -2.50
C HIS A 59 -14.14 17.18 -2.30
N MET A 60 -14.28 18.43 -1.84
CA MET A 60 -15.58 19.12 -1.77
C MET A 60 -16.20 19.33 -3.15
N ASN A 61 -15.40 19.78 -4.12
CA ASN A 61 -15.89 20.10 -5.46
C ASN A 61 -16.32 18.87 -6.26
N PHE A 62 -15.79 17.69 -5.95
CA PHE A 62 -16.03 16.41 -6.64
C PHE A 62 -16.55 15.31 -5.70
N PHE A 63 -17.27 15.67 -4.62
CA PHE A 63 -17.65 14.71 -3.58
C PHE A 63 -18.59 13.61 -4.08
N ASN A 64 -19.78 14.01 -4.56
CA ASN A 64 -20.86 13.16 -5.04
C ASN A 64 -21.80 13.99 -5.95
N PHE A 65 -22.28 13.41 -7.05
CA PHE A 65 -23.13 14.08 -8.04
C PHE A 65 -24.44 13.36 -8.39
N ASP A 66 -24.85 12.32 -7.63
CA ASP A 66 -26.07 11.52 -7.83
C ASP A 66 -27.34 12.36 -8.06
N ASN A 67 -27.39 13.57 -7.47
CA ASN A 67 -28.53 14.48 -7.50
C ASN A 67 -28.36 15.65 -8.49
N THR A 68 -27.42 15.56 -9.44
CA THR A 68 -27.18 16.62 -10.44
C THR A 68 -27.83 16.33 -11.80
N THR A 69 -28.03 17.36 -12.62
CA THR A 69 -28.66 17.23 -13.95
C THR A 69 -27.74 16.63 -15.02
N ASP A 70 -26.45 16.48 -14.72
CA ASP A 70 -25.45 15.92 -15.62
C ASP A 70 -24.91 14.62 -15.03
N THR A 71 -25.56 13.51 -15.40
CA THR A 71 -25.21 12.16 -14.94
C THR A 71 -23.87 11.66 -15.50
N SER A 72 -23.22 12.40 -16.41
CA SER A 72 -21.91 12.04 -16.95
C SER A 72 -20.74 12.52 -16.09
N ARG A 73 -20.99 13.34 -15.05
CA ARG A 73 -19.95 13.84 -14.16
C ARG A 73 -19.35 12.71 -13.33
N LEU A 74 -18.05 12.83 -13.12
CA LEU A 74 -17.25 11.97 -12.26
C LEU A 74 -17.13 12.60 -10.88
N ASP A 75 -17.25 11.79 -9.83
CA ASP A 75 -17.02 12.17 -8.45
C ASP A 75 -16.19 11.10 -7.72
N LEU A 76 -16.06 11.24 -6.40
CA LEU A 76 -15.17 10.44 -5.56
C LEU A 76 -15.88 9.38 -4.72
N HIS A 77 -17.19 9.52 -4.49
CA HIS A 77 -17.92 8.77 -3.49
C HIS A 77 -19.27 8.28 -3.99
N PHE A 78 -19.69 7.12 -3.45
CA PHE A 78 -21.04 6.62 -3.52
C PHE A 78 -21.51 6.21 -4.93
N ASN A 79 -20.57 5.90 -5.82
CA ASN A 79 -20.83 5.43 -7.18
C ASN A 79 -21.47 4.02 -7.22
N LEU A 80 -21.31 3.22 -6.17
CA LEU A 80 -21.86 1.86 -6.11
C LEU A 80 -23.23 1.79 -5.40
N PRO A 81 -24.12 0.85 -5.78
CA PRO A 81 -23.95 -0.18 -6.80
C PRO A 81 -24.35 0.25 -8.22
N ASP A 82 -25.00 1.42 -8.37
CA ASP A 82 -25.74 1.78 -9.59
C ASP A 82 -24.85 2.26 -10.74
N GLU A 83 -23.65 2.79 -10.46
CA GLU A 83 -22.72 3.36 -11.43
C GLU A 83 -21.30 2.77 -11.24
N SER A 84 -21.18 1.43 -11.23
CA SER A 84 -19.91 0.72 -10.97
C SER A 84 -18.81 1.00 -11.98
N GLU A 85 -19.13 1.44 -13.20
CA GLU A 85 -18.17 1.96 -14.16
C GLU A 85 -17.53 3.29 -13.74
N LYS A 86 -18.02 3.91 -12.65
CA LYS A 86 -17.47 5.11 -12.05
C LYS A 86 -16.60 4.88 -10.82
N GLU A 87 -16.66 3.69 -10.21
CA GLU A 87 -15.96 3.38 -8.97
C GLU A 87 -14.44 3.65 -9.03
N ILE A 88 -13.97 4.51 -8.11
CA ILE A 88 -12.56 4.86 -7.88
C ILE A 88 -12.25 5.19 -6.40
N PHE A 89 -13.21 5.06 -5.48
CA PHE A 89 -13.13 5.56 -4.10
C PHE A 89 -11.88 5.05 -3.39
N LEU A 90 -11.65 3.74 -3.37
CA LEU A 90 -10.51 3.13 -2.68
C LEU A 90 -9.16 3.54 -3.28
N ALA A 91 -9.03 3.46 -4.60
CA ALA A 91 -7.79 3.82 -5.31
C ALA A 91 -7.46 5.31 -5.20
N TRP A 92 -8.47 6.19 -5.28
CA TRP A 92 -8.28 7.63 -5.14
C TRP A 92 -7.82 8.00 -3.72
N HIS A 93 -8.44 7.43 -2.69
CA HIS A 93 -8.04 7.69 -1.31
C HIS A 93 -6.68 7.10 -0.95
N ARG A 94 -6.35 5.89 -1.46
CA ARG A 94 -4.98 5.35 -1.42
C ARG A 94 -3.99 6.35 -1.98
N ARG A 95 -4.25 6.88 -3.18
CA ARG A 95 -3.40 7.88 -3.85
C ARG A 95 -3.34 9.22 -3.11
N ALA A 96 -4.42 9.65 -2.45
CA ALA A 96 -4.49 10.89 -1.67
C ALA A 96 -3.65 10.83 -0.37
N VAL A 97 -3.77 9.75 0.41
CA VAL A 97 -2.92 9.50 1.61
C VAL A 97 -1.46 9.43 1.20
N PHE A 98 -1.22 8.70 0.12
CA PHE A 98 0.07 8.54 -0.51
C PHE A 98 0.70 9.88 -0.96
N GLU A 99 -0.08 10.85 -1.46
CA GLU A 99 0.43 12.19 -1.82
C GLU A 99 0.78 13.04 -0.59
N LEU A 100 0.01 12.96 0.50
CA LEU A 100 0.42 13.60 1.76
C LEU A 100 1.74 13.03 2.27
N GLU A 101 1.88 11.70 2.22
CA GLU A 101 3.07 10.96 2.62
C GLU A 101 4.33 11.46 1.89
N ARG A 102 4.21 11.90 0.63
CA ARG A 102 5.29 12.58 -0.10
C ARG A 102 5.79 13.81 0.63
N TYR A 103 4.90 14.77 0.89
CA TYR A 103 5.28 16.05 1.46
C TYR A 103 5.82 15.90 2.88
N VAL A 104 5.26 14.96 3.65
CA VAL A 104 5.78 14.59 4.96
C VAL A 104 7.21 14.00 4.85
N GLN A 105 7.49 13.21 3.81
CA GLN A 105 8.82 12.66 3.53
C GLN A 105 9.83 13.66 2.93
N ASP A 106 9.37 14.77 2.34
CA ASP A 106 10.26 15.90 1.99
C ASP A 106 10.78 16.62 3.25
N TYR A 107 9.97 16.65 4.31
CA TYR A 107 10.40 17.13 5.64
C TYR A 107 11.30 16.10 6.33
N ASN A 108 10.87 14.83 6.43
CA ASN A 108 11.63 13.77 7.08
C ASN A 108 11.38 12.38 6.43
N PRO A 109 12.39 11.76 5.78
CA PRO A 109 12.23 10.52 5.02
C PRO A 109 11.99 9.26 5.87
N LYS A 110 12.00 9.36 7.21
CA LYS A 110 11.60 8.25 8.11
C LYS A 110 10.09 8.22 8.37
N LEU A 111 9.37 9.28 8.01
CA LEU A 111 7.95 9.38 8.30
C LEU A 111 7.08 8.59 7.31
N SER A 112 6.03 8.02 7.88
CA SER A 112 4.91 7.33 7.24
C SER A 112 3.63 7.97 7.76
N ILE A 113 2.55 8.02 6.97
CA ILE A 113 1.25 8.38 7.57
C ILE A 113 0.78 7.17 8.41
N PRO A 114 0.56 7.32 9.72
CA PRO A 114 0.08 6.22 10.55
C PRO A 114 -1.40 5.96 10.29
N TYR A 115 -1.91 4.84 10.77
CA TYR A 115 -3.34 4.53 10.73
C TYR A 115 -3.99 4.62 12.13
N TRP A 116 -5.25 5.06 12.15
CA TRP A 116 -6.13 5.00 13.32
C TRP A 116 -7.07 3.80 13.20
N GLU A 117 -6.87 2.80 14.05
CA GLU A 117 -7.71 1.61 14.12
C GLU A 117 -9.03 1.87 14.86
N SER A 118 -9.94 2.57 14.17
CA SER A 118 -11.24 2.98 14.73
C SER A 118 -12.17 1.85 15.22
N PRO A 119 -12.05 0.56 14.81
CA PRO A 119 -12.81 -0.53 15.41
C PRO A 119 -12.38 -0.92 16.82
N THR A 120 -11.20 -0.50 17.28
CA THR A 120 -10.65 -0.81 18.62
C THR A 120 -10.36 0.44 19.45
N ASP A 121 -10.00 1.57 18.84
CA ASP A 121 -9.84 2.86 19.51
C ASP A 121 -11.01 3.83 19.21
N GLN A 122 -11.87 4.02 20.21
CA GLN A 122 -13.11 4.81 20.13
C GLN A 122 -13.30 5.75 21.32
N GLU A 123 -12.27 5.93 22.15
CA GLU A 123 -12.39 6.75 23.35
C GLU A 123 -12.19 8.23 22.98
N THR A 124 -13.08 9.10 23.46
CA THR A 124 -12.92 10.56 23.29
C THR A 124 -11.71 11.12 24.06
N THR A 125 -11.11 10.30 24.92
CA THR A 125 -9.87 10.57 25.67
C THR A 125 -8.71 9.68 25.22
N SER A 126 -8.78 9.10 24.01
CA SER A 126 -7.63 8.42 23.40
C SER A 126 -6.47 9.41 23.22
N VAL A 127 -5.25 8.92 23.41
CA VAL A 127 -3.99 9.64 23.12
C VAL A 127 -3.86 10.03 21.64
N LEU A 128 -4.72 9.52 20.76
CA LEU A 128 -4.90 10.04 19.41
C LEU A 128 -5.32 11.53 19.40
N TRP A 129 -6.07 11.98 20.40
CA TRP A 129 -6.66 13.33 20.42
C TRP A 129 -5.84 14.35 21.22
N ASP A 130 -4.76 13.91 21.86
CA ASP A 130 -3.87 14.76 22.63
C ASP A 130 -3.05 15.69 21.71
N ASP A 131 -2.76 16.89 22.21
CA ASP A 131 -1.95 17.89 21.50
C ASP A 131 -0.52 17.37 21.25
N GLU A 132 -0.01 16.44 22.07
CA GLU A 132 1.26 15.74 21.87
C GLU A 132 1.29 14.77 20.67
N PHE A 133 0.14 14.42 20.08
CA PHE A 133 0.08 13.55 18.89
C PHE A 133 -0.64 14.19 17.69
N MET A 134 -1.87 14.68 17.89
CA MET A 134 -2.66 15.31 16.82
C MET A 134 -2.54 16.83 16.81
N GLY A 135 -1.60 17.41 17.59
CA GLY A 135 -1.35 18.85 17.67
C GLY A 135 -2.57 19.65 18.15
N SER A 136 -2.36 20.93 18.43
CA SER A 136 -3.48 21.86 18.67
C SER A 136 -4.29 22.17 17.39
N PHE A 137 -4.25 21.33 16.34
CA PHE A 137 -4.89 21.58 15.02
C PHE A 137 -6.39 21.83 15.14
N ASN A 138 -7.09 21.16 16.07
CA ASN A 138 -8.53 21.35 16.27
C ASN A 138 -8.89 22.83 16.52
N THR A 139 -8.11 23.48 17.38
CA THR A 139 -8.22 24.91 17.70
C THR A 139 -7.60 25.75 16.58
N ASN A 140 -6.33 25.49 16.24
CA ASN A 140 -5.54 26.34 15.35
C ASN A 140 -6.08 26.40 13.92
N TRP A 141 -6.72 25.34 13.43
CA TRP A 141 -7.28 25.26 12.09
C TRP A 141 -8.82 25.29 12.09
N SER A 142 -9.44 25.55 13.25
CA SER A 142 -10.91 25.66 13.43
C SER A 142 -11.67 24.42 12.92
N LEU A 143 -11.20 23.23 13.27
CA LEU A 143 -11.76 21.96 12.79
C LEU A 143 -13.08 21.61 13.48
N ASN A 144 -13.32 22.15 14.68
CA ASN A 144 -14.55 21.99 15.47
C ASN A 144 -14.94 20.52 15.75
N ARG A 145 -13.95 19.65 16.00
CA ARG A 145 -14.17 18.23 16.35
C ARG A 145 -15.17 18.12 17.52
N ASN A 146 -16.09 17.17 17.42
CA ASN A 146 -17.12 16.89 18.41
C ASN A 146 -17.19 15.37 18.64
N LEU A 147 -16.10 14.84 19.19
CA LEU A 147 -15.82 13.41 19.35
C LEU A 147 -16.96 12.72 20.09
N GLY A 148 -17.44 11.59 19.56
CA GLY A 148 -18.54 10.81 20.17
C GLY A 148 -19.92 11.45 20.07
N GLY A 149 -20.05 12.62 19.43
CA GLY A 149 -21.34 13.32 19.35
C GLY A 149 -22.36 12.67 18.41
N ASN A 150 -21.93 11.83 17.45
CA ASN A 150 -22.79 11.25 16.41
C ASN A 150 -22.29 9.88 15.93
N GLY A 151 -23.21 9.08 15.39
CA GLY A 151 -22.91 7.90 14.57
C GLY A 151 -22.44 6.66 15.36
N PRO A 152 -22.73 5.44 14.87
CA PRO A 152 -22.05 4.25 15.36
C PRO A 152 -20.65 4.20 14.75
N MET A 153 -19.65 3.97 15.61
CA MET A 153 -18.31 3.57 15.20
C MET A 153 -18.31 2.13 14.68
N PRO A 154 -17.31 1.73 13.87
CA PRO A 154 -17.20 0.34 13.44
C PRO A 154 -16.88 -0.60 14.59
N THR A 155 -17.10 -1.89 14.38
CA THR A 155 -16.73 -2.94 15.33
C THR A 155 -15.88 -4.00 14.62
N PRO A 156 -15.13 -4.84 15.35
CA PRO A 156 -14.42 -5.97 14.74
C PRO A 156 -15.36 -6.92 13.96
N ALA A 157 -16.63 -7.01 14.34
CA ALA A 157 -17.64 -7.77 13.60
C ALA A 157 -17.97 -7.14 12.23
N ASN A 158 -17.87 -5.83 12.08
CA ASN A 158 -18.02 -5.17 10.77
C ASN A 158 -16.83 -5.50 9.85
N LEU A 159 -15.60 -5.50 10.38
CA LEU A 159 -14.41 -5.95 9.62
C LEU A 159 -14.56 -7.41 9.18
N ALA A 160 -14.94 -8.30 10.10
CA ALA A 160 -15.15 -9.72 9.79
C ALA A 160 -16.24 -9.94 8.72
N THR A 161 -17.24 -9.06 8.67
CA THR A 161 -18.27 -9.07 7.61
C THR A 161 -17.67 -8.65 6.27
N LEU A 162 -16.88 -7.57 6.22
CA LEU A 162 -16.21 -7.10 5.00
C LEU A 162 -15.22 -8.13 4.45
N TYR A 163 -14.37 -8.72 5.30
CA TYR A 163 -13.43 -9.76 4.89
C TYR A 163 -14.10 -11.05 4.41
N GLY A 164 -15.36 -11.28 4.78
CA GLY A 164 -16.17 -12.39 4.26
C GLY A 164 -16.83 -12.11 2.89
N MET A 165 -16.80 -10.88 2.38
CA MET A 165 -17.28 -10.54 1.04
C MET A 165 -16.21 -10.89 0.02
N SER A 166 -16.56 -11.63 -1.04
CA SER A 166 -15.63 -12.01 -2.11
C SER A 166 -15.83 -11.22 -3.41
N ASP A 167 -16.93 -10.49 -3.56
CA ASP A 167 -17.12 -9.55 -4.66
C ASP A 167 -16.55 -8.17 -4.30
N PHE A 168 -15.71 -7.63 -5.18
CA PHE A 168 -15.01 -6.37 -4.98
C PHE A 168 -15.95 -5.16 -4.87
N PHE A 169 -17.05 -5.14 -5.63
CA PHE A 169 -18.01 -4.04 -5.61
C PHE A 169 -18.95 -4.15 -4.41
N GLU A 170 -19.37 -5.34 -3.99
CA GLU A 170 -20.09 -5.53 -2.73
C GLU A 170 -19.24 -5.09 -1.53
N PHE A 171 -17.98 -5.51 -1.47
CA PHE A 171 -17.00 -5.10 -0.45
C PHE A 171 -16.83 -3.57 -0.42
N THR A 172 -16.54 -2.95 -1.56
CA THR A 172 -16.27 -1.51 -1.64
C THR A 172 -17.48 -0.67 -1.24
N ASN A 173 -18.67 -1.04 -1.73
CA ASN A 173 -19.93 -0.38 -1.39
C ASN A 173 -20.28 -0.46 0.10
N GLU A 174 -20.13 -1.65 0.71
CA GLU A 174 -20.39 -1.81 2.14
C GLU A 174 -19.31 -1.10 2.96
N LEU A 175 -18.02 -1.19 2.60
CA LEU A 175 -16.94 -0.50 3.31
C LEU A 175 -17.18 1.02 3.35
N GLU A 176 -17.43 1.63 2.20
CA GLU A 176 -17.57 3.08 2.05
C GLU A 176 -18.78 3.63 2.82
N ARG A 177 -19.94 2.97 2.68
CA ARG A 177 -21.23 3.51 3.16
C ARG A 177 -21.52 3.21 4.64
N ARG A 178 -20.80 2.28 5.26
CA ARG A 178 -21.06 1.75 6.61
C ARG A 178 -20.06 2.28 7.64
N PRO A 179 -20.16 1.88 8.93
CA PRO A 179 -19.32 2.44 9.99
C PRO A 179 -17.80 2.37 9.75
N VAL A 180 -17.29 1.43 8.95
CA VAL A 180 -15.83 1.25 8.75
C VAL A 180 -15.17 2.49 8.13
N HIS A 181 -15.81 3.12 7.14
CA HIS A 181 -15.43 4.46 6.64
C HIS A 181 -16.33 5.55 7.26
N ARG A 182 -17.62 5.52 6.96
CA ARG A 182 -18.58 6.58 7.32
C ARG A 182 -18.70 6.83 8.84
N GLY A 183 -18.45 5.81 9.67
CA GLY A 183 -18.60 5.89 11.13
C GLY A 183 -17.61 6.88 11.75
N SER A 184 -16.32 6.70 11.45
CA SER A 184 -15.25 7.57 11.95
C SER A 184 -15.44 9.03 11.54
N HIS A 185 -15.79 9.29 10.27
CA HIS A 185 -16.10 10.66 9.80
C HIS A 185 -17.18 11.34 10.65
N VAL A 186 -18.27 10.62 10.93
CA VAL A 186 -19.41 11.15 11.69
C VAL A 186 -19.10 11.28 13.18
N TRP A 187 -18.36 10.33 13.75
CA TRP A 187 -18.01 10.28 15.16
C TRP A 187 -16.98 11.36 15.56
N THR A 188 -16.01 11.66 14.71
CA THR A 188 -15.05 12.75 14.98
C THR A 188 -15.74 14.13 14.95
N GLY A 189 -16.77 14.29 14.11
CA GLY A 189 -17.50 15.56 13.99
C GLY A 189 -16.67 16.69 13.37
N GLY A 190 -17.16 17.92 13.47
CA GLY A 190 -16.47 19.10 12.93
C GLY A 190 -16.37 19.08 11.40
N ALA A 191 -15.14 19.14 10.87
CA ALA A 191 -14.87 19.06 9.44
C ALA A 191 -15.07 17.65 8.85
N MET A 192 -14.79 16.60 9.63
CA MET A 192 -14.82 15.19 9.16
C MET A 192 -16.16 14.71 8.57
N PRO A 193 -17.36 15.03 9.09
CA PRO A 193 -18.62 14.62 8.48
C PRO A 193 -19.01 15.41 7.21
N THR A 194 -18.12 16.25 6.67
CA THR A 194 -18.40 17.15 5.55
C THR A 194 -17.53 16.84 4.33
N PRO A 195 -17.90 17.29 3.13
CA PRO A 195 -17.01 17.21 1.96
C PRO A 195 -15.68 17.98 2.09
N LEU A 196 -15.46 18.75 3.16
CA LEU A 196 -14.18 19.38 3.52
C LEU A 196 -13.38 18.56 4.55
N SER A 197 -13.71 17.29 4.75
CA SER A 197 -13.03 16.40 5.69
C SER A 197 -11.50 16.34 5.57
N PRO A 198 -10.86 16.45 4.37
CA PRO A 198 -9.39 16.44 4.28
C PRO A 198 -8.69 17.65 4.91
N ARG A 199 -9.42 18.66 5.42
CA ARG A 199 -8.81 19.76 6.19
C ARG A 199 -8.35 19.33 7.59
N ASP A 200 -8.91 18.25 8.13
CA ASP A 200 -8.49 17.67 9.40
C ASP A 200 -7.44 16.58 9.12
N PRO A 201 -6.21 16.65 9.67
CA PRO A 201 -5.20 15.62 9.42
C PRO A 201 -5.64 14.20 9.80
N VAL A 202 -6.60 14.04 10.73
CA VAL A 202 -7.11 12.71 11.09
C VAL A 202 -7.89 12.05 9.95
N PHE A 203 -8.33 12.80 8.94
CA PHE A 203 -8.80 12.26 7.67
C PHE A 203 -7.79 11.29 7.09
N PHE A 204 -6.51 11.68 7.04
CA PHE A 204 -5.48 10.85 6.44
C PHE A 204 -5.19 9.64 7.31
N LEU A 205 -5.13 9.77 8.64
CA LEU A 205 -4.96 8.64 9.55
C LEU A 205 -6.11 7.62 9.46
N HIS A 206 -7.34 8.12 9.28
CA HIS A 206 -8.51 7.30 9.04
C HIS A 206 -8.45 6.62 7.65
N HIS A 207 -8.09 7.35 6.60
CA HIS A 207 -7.99 6.78 5.26
C HIS A 207 -6.78 5.84 5.09
N THR A 208 -5.69 6.00 5.85
CA THR A 208 -4.62 4.99 5.97
C THR A 208 -5.15 3.67 6.52
N TYR A 209 -6.12 3.73 7.45
CA TYR A 209 -6.79 2.53 8.00
C TYR A 209 -7.80 1.93 7.02
N VAL A 210 -8.60 2.75 6.32
CA VAL A 210 -9.45 2.29 5.22
C VAL A 210 -8.62 1.58 4.15
N ASP A 211 -7.46 2.14 3.82
CA ASP A 211 -6.52 1.58 2.85
C ASP A 211 -5.86 0.28 3.36
N TYR A 212 -5.59 0.17 4.67
CA TYR A 212 -5.16 -1.06 5.32
C TYR A 212 -6.22 -2.16 5.25
N VAL A 213 -7.50 -1.83 5.46
CA VAL A 213 -8.62 -2.79 5.34
C VAL A 213 -8.73 -3.29 3.89
N TRP A 214 -8.59 -2.41 2.89
CA TRP A 214 -8.55 -2.84 1.49
C TRP A 214 -7.32 -3.70 1.17
N ASN A 215 -6.11 -3.32 1.62
CA ASN A 215 -4.91 -4.14 1.46
C ASN A 215 -5.08 -5.54 2.08
N THR A 216 -5.65 -5.61 3.28
CA THR A 216 -5.93 -6.88 3.98
C THR A 216 -6.95 -7.73 3.21
N TRP A 217 -7.98 -7.10 2.64
CA TRP A 217 -8.96 -7.78 1.80
C TRP A 217 -8.35 -8.30 0.49
N GLU A 218 -7.48 -7.52 -0.16
CA GLU A 218 -6.82 -7.92 -1.41
C GLU A 218 -5.81 -9.06 -1.20
N GLU A 219 -5.14 -9.13 -0.05
CA GLU A 219 -4.29 -10.29 0.33
C GLU A 219 -5.12 -11.55 0.70
N LEU A 220 -6.44 -11.44 0.88
CA LEU A 220 -7.35 -12.58 1.08
C LEU A 220 -8.03 -13.07 -0.20
N HIS A 221 -8.38 -12.15 -1.12
CA HIS A 221 -9.23 -12.45 -2.29
C HIS A 221 -8.54 -12.30 -3.66
N HIS A 222 -7.46 -11.51 -3.74
CA HIS A 222 -6.65 -11.29 -4.95
C HIS A 222 -7.45 -10.96 -6.24
N ASN A 223 -8.51 -10.17 -6.11
CA ASN A 223 -9.50 -9.99 -7.18
C ASN A 223 -10.10 -8.57 -7.28
N SER A 224 -9.50 -7.55 -6.64
CA SER A 224 -9.86 -6.15 -6.92
C SER A 224 -9.74 -5.86 -8.42
N ALA A 225 -10.73 -5.20 -8.99
CA ALA A 225 -10.73 -4.82 -10.40
C ALA A 225 -11.60 -3.58 -10.64
N PHE A 226 -10.97 -2.48 -11.05
CA PHE A 226 -11.68 -1.25 -11.41
C PHE A 226 -12.02 -1.26 -12.91
N ILE A 227 -13.26 -0.90 -13.24
CA ILE A 227 -13.70 -0.74 -14.64
C ILE A 227 -13.04 0.49 -15.28
N ARG A 228 -12.77 1.55 -14.50
CA ARG A 228 -12.01 2.72 -14.95
C ARG A 228 -10.52 2.43 -15.11
N THR A 229 -9.88 3.19 -15.99
CA THR A 229 -8.43 3.24 -16.16
C THR A 229 -7.82 4.60 -15.81
N ASP A 230 -8.65 5.50 -15.27
CA ASP A 230 -8.34 6.89 -14.94
C ASP A 230 -9.02 7.28 -13.62
N MET A 231 -8.46 8.26 -12.91
CA MET A 231 -9.04 8.84 -11.71
C MET A 231 -9.00 10.36 -11.81
N ILE A 232 -10.09 11.03 -11.43
CA ILE A 232 -10.10 12.50 -11.34
C ILE A 232 -9.04 13.01 -10.35
N ARG A 233 -8.45 14.18 -10.62
CA ARG A 233 -7.20 14.69 -10.01
C ARG A 233 -5.92 13.99 -10.47
N PHE A 234 -5.98 12.72 -10.87
CA PHE A 234 -4.83 11.90 -11.30
C PHE A 234 -4.96 11.46 -12.77
N ASP A 235 -5.46 12.36 -13.61
CA ASP A 235 -5.72 12.20 -15.04
C ASP A 235 -4.67 12.90 -15.93
N GLY A 236 -3.61 13.45 -15.31
CA GLY A 236 -2.60 14.25 -16.01
C GLY A 236 -3.02 15.69 -16.32
N THR A 237 -4.15 16.18 -15.80
CA THR A 237 -4.62 17.56 -16.03
C THR A 237 -4.53 18.46 -14.80
N TYR A 238 -4.73 17.91 -13.60
CA TYR A 238 -4.67 18.70 -12.37
C TYR A 238 -3.24 19.18 -12.09
N SER A 239 -3.11 20.46 -11.74
CA SER A 239 -1.80 21.08 -11.46
C SER A 239 -1.82 21.79 -10.12
N PHE A 240 -0.90 21.41 -9.24
CA PHE A 240 -0.77 21.88 -7.87
C PHE A 240 0.67 22.38 -7.64
N ASN A 241 0.81 23.57 -7.04
CA ASN A 241 2.10 24.24 -6.80
C ASN A 241 3.07 24.31 -8.01
N GLY A 242 2.53 24.36 -9.22
CA GLY A 242 3.31 24.46 -10.46
C GLY A 242 3.72 23.12 -11.07
N GLU A 243 3.40 21.99 -10.45
CA GLU A 243 3.58 20.65 -11.00
C GLU A 243 2.23 20.05 -11.41
N THR A 244 2.18 19.39 -12.57
CA THR A 244 1.00 18.64 -13.01
C THR A 244 1.09 17.22 -12.43
N LEU A 245 0.02 16.78 -11.75
CA LEU A 245 -0.01 15.47 -11.12
C LEU A 245 0.00 14.35 -12.20
N PRO A 246 0.68 13.21 -11.95
CA PRO A 246 0.80 12.15 -12.94
C PRO A 246 -0.55 11.48 -13.22
N VAL A 247 -0.67 10.88 -14.40
CA VAL A 247 -1.77 9.94 -14.71
C VAL A 247 -1.60 8.69 -13.85
N VAL A 248 -2.65 8.27 -13.14
CA VAL A 248 -2.67 7.05 -12.35
C VAL A 248 -3.92 6.24 -12.70
N ASN A 249 -3.71 5.04 -13.24
CA ASN A 249 -4.76 4.04 -13.42
C ASN A 249 -5.04 3.37 -12.07
N PRO A 250 -6.30 3.27 -11.60
CA PRO A 250 -6.61 2.68 -10.30
C PRO A 250 -6.17 1.21 -10.21
N ASN A 251 -6.15 0.47 -11.33
CA ASN A 251 -5.68 -0.91 -11.37
C ASN A 251 -4.16 -1.08 -11.18
N ASP A 252 -3.36 -0.04 -11.47
CA ASP A 252 -1.89 -0.10 -11.33
C ASP A 252 -1.46 0.04 -9.86
N ILE A 253 -2.39 0.40 -8.95
CA ILE A 253 -2.15 0.64 -7.52
C ILE A 253 -3.02 -0.24 -6.61
N ILE A 254 -3.58 -1.35 -7.12
CA ILE A 254 -4.27 -2.38 -6.31
C ILE A 254 -3.30 -3.03 -5.30
N ASP A 255 -2.05 -3.23 -5.71
CA ASP A 255 -0.97 -3.66 -4.82
C ASP A 255 -0.28 -2.41 -4.22
N THR A 256 -0.23 -2.31 -2.89
CA THR A 256 0.44 -1.21 -2.18
C THR A 256 1.95 -1.20 -2.41
N ARG A 257 2.55 -2.36 -2.72
CA ARG A 257 3.96 -2.49 -3.11
C ARG A 257 4.27 -1.75 -4.42
N ALA A 258 3.29 -1.53 -5.31
CA ALA A 258 3.48 -0.66 -6.49
C ALA A 258 3.80 0.79 -6.11
N LEU A 259 3.35 1.22 -4.93
CA LEU A 259 3.63 2.53 -4.32
C LEU A 259 4.78 2.48 -3.30
N GLY A 260 5.50 1.35 -3.18
CA GLY A 260 6.53 1.11 -2.18
C GLY A 260 6.01 1.10 -0.73
N VAL A 261 4.70 0.97 -0.54
CA VAL A 261 4.04 1.03 0.76
C VAL A 261 3.88 -0.37 1.33
N PHE A 262 4.25 -0.54 2.60
CA PHE A 262 3.98 -1.71 3.41
C PHE A 262 3.17 -1.32 4.65
N TYR A 263 2.53 -2.31 5.25
CA TYR A 263 1.85 -2.18 6.54
C TYR A 263 2.57 -2.98 7.62
N ALA A 264 2.69 -2.38 8.80
CA ALA A 264 3.18 -3.02 10.01
C ALA A 264 2.07 -3.16 11.03
N THR A 265 2.06 -4.28 11.74
CA THR A 265 1.03 -4.63 12.72
C THR A 265 1.65 -5.40 13.88
N ASN A 266 1.25 -5.11 15.11
CA ASN A 266 1.60 -5.88 16.32
C ASN A 266 3.12 -6.02 16.54
N GLY A 267 3.88 -4.99 16.19
CA GLY A 267 5.34 -5.00 16.34
C GLY A 267 6.12 -5.66 15.18
N LEU A 268 5.47 -5.98 14.06
CA LEU A 268 6.10 -6.60 12.89
C LEU A 268 5.78 -5.85 11.59
N ALA A 269 6.81 -5.52 10.82
CA ALA A 269 6.72 -5.11 9.41
C ALA A 269 7.36 -6.19 8.52
N SER A 270 6.60 -6.78 7.60
CA SER A 270 7.10 -7.77 6.64
C SER A 270 7.22 -7.15 5.25
N LEU A 271 8.44 -7.13 4.72
CA LEU A 271 8.84 -6.50 3.46
C LEU A 271 9.17 -7.60 2.45
N ASP A 272 8.14 -8.09 1.78
CA ASP A 272 8.22 -9.24 0.87
C ASP A 272 7.72 -8.89 -0.54
N ASN A 273 8.16 -9.65 -1.54
CA ASN A 273 7.77 -9.51 -2.96
C ASN A 273 7.91 -8.10 -3.55
N TYR A 274 9.03 -7.44 -3.28
CA TYR A 274 9.26 -6.05 -3.70
C TYR A 274 10.65 -5.85 -4.30
N ILE A 275 10.71 -5.03 -5.35
CA ILE A 275 11.97 -4.67 -6.01
C ILE A 275 12.17 -3.18 -5.79
N VAL A 276 13.18 -2.84 -4.99
CA VAL A 276 13.63 -1.45 -4.81
C VAL A 276 13.90 -0.86 -6.19
N SER A 277 13.33 0.32 -6.45
CA SER A 277 13.33 0.90 -7.79
C SER A 277 13.91 2.31 -7.83
N ASN A 278 13.87 3.03 -6.72
CA ASN A 278 14.05 4.48 -6.62
C ASN A 278 13.23 5.27 -7.66
N THR A 279 12.13 4.70 -8.15
CA THR A 279 11.30 5.34 -9.18
C THR A 279 10.84 6.74 -8.73
N TYR A 280 10.80 6.95 -7.40
CA TYR A 280 10.10 8.08 -6.82
C TYR A 280 10.87 8.88 -5.75
N ARG A 281 11.76 8.26 -4.98
CA ARG A 281 12.77 8.95 -4.17
C ARG A 281 14.14 8.40 -4.59
N PRO A 282 15.17 9.25 -4.69
CA PRO A 282 16.55 8.80 -4.86
C PRO A 282 17.02 7.81 -3.78
N LEU A 283 16.35 7.78 -2.63
CA LEU A 283 16.53 6.83 -1.54
C LEU A 283 15.19 6.24 -1.12
N GLU A 284 15.09 4.92 -1.10
CA GLU A 284 13.97 4.18 -0.49
C GLU A 284 14.26 4.02 1.01
N SER A 285 13.33 4.44 1.87
CA SER A 285 13.53 4.52 3.33
C SER A 285 12.40 3.78 4.05
N PHE A 286 12.75 2.69 4.72
CA PHE A 286 11.82 1.83 5.45
C PHE A 286 12.14 1.92 6.94
N TYR A 287 11.35 2.71 7.69
CA TYR A 287 11.56 2.97 9.11
C TYR A 287 10.44 2.41 9.98
N TYR A 288 10.78 1.64 11.02
CA TYR A 288 9.80 1.12 11.98
C TYR A 288 10.44 0.77 13.33
N GLN A 289 9.80 1.12 14.45
CA GLN A 289 10.46 0.99 15.76
C GLN A 289 10.63 -0.46 16.23
N PHE A 290 9.75 -1.37 15.82
CA PHE A 290 9.80 -2.79 16.19
C PHE A 290 10.50 -3.61 15.10
N THR A 291 10.18 -4.90 14.94
CA THR A 291 10.93 -5.78 14.04
C THR A 291 10.57 -5.50 12.58
N VAL A 292 11.59 -5.27 11.76
CA VAL A 292 11.46 -5.25 10.29
C VAL A 292 12.05 -6.54 9.72
N GLU A 293 11.23 -7.32 9.05
CA GLU A 293 11.67 -8.51 8.32
C GLU A 293 11.66 -8.20 6.82
N ALA A 294 12.75 -8.45 6.12
CA ALA A 294 12.82 -8.34 4.66
C ALA A 294 13.22 -9.70 4.09
N GLY A 295 12.42 -10.23 3.16
CA GLY A 295 12.53 -11.62 2.71
C GLY A 295 11.81 -11.86 1.39
N ASP A 296 11.62 -13.13 1.05
CA ASP A 296 10.61 -13.60 0.08
C ASP A 296 10.45 -12.72 -1.18
N ASN A 297 11.57 -12.58 -1.91
CA ASN A 297 11.75 -11.76 -3.10
C ASN A 297 11.83 -10.23 -2.87
N PHE A 298 12.34 -9.78 -1.72
CA PHE A 298 12.80 -8.41 -1.52
C PHE A 298 14.17 -8.19 -2.17
N ILE A 299 14.20 -7.50 -3.31
CA ILE A 299 15.39 -7.32 -4.14
C ILE A 299 15.82 -5.85 -4.13
N VAL A 300 17.12 -5.61 -3.94
CA VAL A 300 17.78 -4.30 -4.06
C VAL A 300 18.71 -4.32 -5.28
N PRO A 301 18.26 -3.87 -6.47
CA PRO A 301 19.03 -3.95 -7.71
C PRO A 301 20.25 -3.03 -7.76
N THR A 302 21.19 -3.35 -8.66
CA THR A 302 22.35 -2.50 -8.99
C THR A 302 21.91 -1.08 -9.36
N GLY A 303 22.54 -0.07 -8.75
CA GLY A 303 22.24 1.34 -9.00
C GLY A 303 21.10 1.92 -8.16
N THR A 304 20.46 1.12 -7.30
CA THR A 304 19.42 1.59 -6.37
C THR A 304 19.97 1.88 -4.98
N ASN A 305 19.32 2.77 -4.23
CA ASN A 305 19.60 3.12 -2.84
C ASN A 305 18.41 2.73 -1.95
N CYS A 306 18.66 1.91 -0.93
CA CYS A 306 17.66 1.45 0.03
C CYS A 306 18.24 1.49 1.45
N VAL A 307 17.48 2.07 2.37
CA VAL A 307 17.76 2.07 3.81
C VAL A 307 16.61 1.38 4.52
N ILE A 308 16.94 0.36 5.32
CA ILE A 308 16.04 -0.22 6.31
C ILE A 308 16.57 0.18 7.68
N GLU A 309 15.74 0.84 8.48
CA GLU A 309 16.08 1.29 9.82
C GLU A 309 15.03 0.84 10.84
N SER A 310 15.50 0.31 11.97
CA SER A 310 14.64 -0.06 13.10
C SER A 310 15.24 0.38 14.43
N VAL A 311 14.41 0.63 15.45
CA VAL A 311 14.91 0.87 16.82
C VAL A 311 15.27 -0.46 17.51
N ASN A 312 14.58 -1.56 17.18
CA ASN A 312 14.73 -2.85 17.85
C ASN A 312 15.51 -3.89 17.04
N GLU A 313 15.04 -4.27 15.85
CA GLU A 313 15.52 -5.44 15.12
C GLU A 313 15.25 -5.36 13.62
N ILE A 314 16.22 -5.85 12.82
CA ILE A 314 16.08 -6.08 11.38
C ILE A 314 16.47 -7.53 11.10
N VAL A 315 15.58 -8.30 10.47
CA VAL A 315 15.82 -9.68 10.06
C VAL A 315 15.84 -9.77 8.54
N LEU A 316 16.98 -10.13 7.97
CA LEU A 316 17.09 -10.44 6.54
C LEU A 316 16.87 -11.94 6.35
N LYS A 317 15.69 -12.31 5.85
CA LYS A 317 15.25 -13.68 5.60
C LYS A 317 15.78 -14.21 4.27
N PRO A 318 15.72 -15.53 4.02
CA PRO A 318 15.84 -16.08 2.67
C PRO A 318 14.92 -15.34 1.68
N GLY A 319 15.39 -15.14 0.45
CA GLY A 319 14.67 -14.34 -0.55
C GLY A 319 14.97 -12.83 -0.52
N PHE A 320 15.71 -12.34 0.48
CA PHE A 320 16.34 -11.01 0.41
C PHE A 320 17.60 -11.05 -0.47
N GLU A 321 17.69 -10.18 -1.48
CA GLU A 321 18.86 -10.09 -2.37
C GLU A 321 19.31 -8.63 -2.59
N ALA A 322 20.55 -8.30 -2.21
CA ALA A 322 21.16 -7.02 -2.56
C ALA A 322 22.24 -7.21 -3.65
N HIS A 323 22.01 -6.65 -4.84
CA HIS A 323 22.88 -6.85 -6.00
C HIS A 323 24.18 -6.03 -5.88
N SER A 324 25.25 -6.50 -6.54
CA SER A 324 26.51 -5.75 -6.59
C SER A 324 26.31 -4.38 -7.24
N GLY A 325 26.74 -3.33 -6.56
CA GLY A 325 26.52 -1.94 -6.97
C GLY A 325 25.16 -1.35 -6.56
N ALA A 326 24.36 -2.06 -5.76
CA ALA A 326 23.31 -1.44 -4.95
C ALA A 326 23.92 -0.72 -3.74
N ASN A 327 23.29 0.36 -3.30
CA ASN A 327 23.60 1.08 -2.08
C ASN A 327 22.56 0.73 -1.00
N PHE A 328 22.72 -0.47 -0.42
CA PHE A 328 21.85 -0.96 0.64
C PHE A 328 22.46 -0.69 2.02
N THR A 329 21.64 -0.22 2.97
CA THR A 329 22.00 -0.10 4.38
C THR A 329 20.89 -0.67 5.25
N ALA A 330 21.23 -1.56 6.18
CA ALA A 330 20.38 -1.94 7.31
C ALA A 330 21.03 -1.43 8.60
N ALA A 331 20.29 -0.66 9.41
CA ALA A 331 20.84 -0.02 10.61
C ALA A 331 19.86 0.00 11.79
N ILE A 332 20.41 -0.08 13.01
CA ILE A 332 19.64 0.11 14.24
C ILE A 332 19.76 1.56 14.71
N ASP A 333 18.62 2.22 14.93
CA ASP A 333 18.52 3.62 15.34
C ASP A 333 18.86 3.79 16.83
N VAL A 334 20.17 3.89 17.09
CA VAL A 334 20.72 4.09 18.43
C VAL A 334 20.48 5.49 19.01
N GLN A 335 20.00 6.47 18.22
CA GLN A 335 19.72 7.82 18.74
C GLN A 335 18.36 7.84 19.44
N ASN A 336 17.34 7.27 18.80
CA ASN A 336 16.03 7.08 19.41
C ASN A 336 16.02 6.01 20.52
N ALA A 337 17.07 5.19 20.62
CA ALA A 337 17.27 4.25 21.72
C ALA A 337 17.69 4.88 23.07
N ASN A 338 18.04 6.17 23.18
CA ASN A 338 18.53 6.75 24.44
C ASN A 338 18.36 8.28 24.62
N THR A 339 17.21 8.73 25.15
CA THR A 339 17.17 9.99 25.91
C THR A 339 17.71 9.80 27.33
N GLY A 340 19.03 9.88 27.48
CA GLY A 340 19.68 10.23 28.75
C GLY A 340 20.32 9.09 29.56
N LYS A 341 21.60 9.28 29.93
CA LYS A 341 22.34 8.42 30.85
C LYS A 341 21.84 8.52 32.30
N LYS A 342 20.74 7.83 32.59
CA LYS A 342 20.37 7.22 33.89
C LYS A 342 19.42 6.08 33.55
N SER A 343 19.53 4.94 34.23
CA SER A 343 18.64 3.79 33.97
C SER A 343 17.22 4.07 34.48
N THR A 344 16.45 4.83 33.73
CA THR A 344 15.00 4.80 33.79
C THR A 344 14.53 3.71 32.83
N ASN A 345 14.34 2.50 33.36
CA ASN A 345 13.35 1.61 32.76
C ASN A 345 12.07 2.43 32.58
N ARG A 346 11.43 2.40 31.40
CA ARG A 346 10.06 2.91 31.26
C ARG A 346 9.22 2.18 32.31
N THR A 347 8.76 2.89 33.35
CA THR A 347 7.90 2.32 34.42
C THR A 347 6.59 1.79 33.85
N TYR A 348 6.21 2.31 32.68
CA TYR A 348 5.12 1.83 31.86
C TYR A 348 5.67 1.45 30.48
N LYS A 349 5.66 0.15 30.17
CA LYS A 349 5.65 -0.31 28.78
C LYS A 349 4.17 -0.29 28.35
N PRO A 350 3.75 0.51 27.36
CA PRO A 350 2.34 0.52 26.92
C PRO A 350 1.93 -0.82 26.28
N TYR A 351 2.91 -1.55 25.74
CA TYR A 351 2.75 -2.90 25.21
C TYR A 351 3.79 -3.80 25.88
N ASP A 352 3.34 -4.95 26.37
CA ASP A 352 4.28 -6.02 26.66
C ASP A 352 4.98 -6.42 25.35
N VAL A 353 6.29 -6.68 25.43
CA VAL A 353 6.94 -7.47 24.38
C VAL A 353 6.15 -8.76 24.31
N VAL A 354 5.60 -9.07 23.14
CA VAL A 354 4.70 -10.21 22.95
C VAL A 354 5.50 -11.49 23.17
N SER A 355 5.59 -11.90 24.44
CA SER A 355 6.48 -12.97 24.91
C SER A 355 6.06 -14.34 24.37
N ASN A 356 4.79 -14.45 24.00
CA ASN A 356 4.27 -15.44 23.08
C ASN A 356 3.83 -14.72 21.81
N LEU A 357 4.76 -14.43 20.90
CA LEU A 357 4.42 -14.16 19.50
C LEU A 357 3.55 -15.31 19.03
N GLN A 358 2.24 -15.13 19.06
CA GLN A 358 1.31 -15.88 18.25
C GLN A 358 1.49 -15.36 16.83
N VAL A 359 2.63 -15.73 16.24
CA VAL A 359 2.63 -16.12 14.84
C VAL A 359 1.44 -17.05 14.72
N ILE A 360 0.48 -16.72 13.86
CA ILE A 360 -0.52 -17.70 13.41
C ILE A 360 0.25 -18.66 12.49
N VAL A 361 1.11 -19.47 13.11
CA VAL A 361 1.50 -20.74 12.56
C VAL A 361 0.18 -21.50 12.54
N TRP A 362 -0.28 -21.82 11.34
CA TRP A 362 -1.19 -22.93 11.18
C TRP A 362 -0.47 -24.16 11.73
N GLU A 363 -0.76 -24.52 12.99
CA GLU A 363 -0.50 -25.87 13.45
C GLU A 363 -1.38 -26.78 12.59
N GLU A 364 -0.76 -27.55 11.69
CA GLU A 364 -1.45 -28.56 10.91
C GLU A 364 -2.13 -29.55 11.89
N ASP A 365 -3.47 -29.50 11.97
CA ASP A 365 -4.26 -30.69 12.30
C ASP A 365 -3.87 -31.76 11.27
N ASP A 366 -3.51 -32.98 11.71
CA ASP A 366 -2.77 -34.04 10.96
C ASP A 366 -3.42 -34.47 9.61
N LYS A 367 -3.46 -33.55 8.65
CA LYS A 367 -4.00 -33.63 7.29
C LYS A 367 -3.15 -32.73 6.42
N ASP A 368 -2.61 -33.29 5.34
CA ASP A 368 -1.58 -32.71 4.48
C ASP A 368 -2.14 -31.61 3.53
N ASP A 369 -2.73 -30.56 4.11
CA ASP A 369 -3.44 -29.48 3.41
C ASP A 369 -2.54 -28.27 3.05
N THR A 370 -1.22 -28.35 3.29
CA THR A 370 -0.28 -27.27 2.93
C THR A 370 -0.34 -26.93 1.42
N PRO A 371 -0.48 -25.65 1.02
CA PRO A 371 -0.72 -25.26 -0.37
C PRO A 371 0.47 -25.56 -1.30
N ILE A 372 0.20 -25.78 -2.58
CA ILE A 372 1.22 -26.13 -3.58
C ILE A 372 1.92 -24.85 -4.09
N ILE A 373 3.13 -24.63 -3.58
CA ILE A 373 3.99 -23.47 -3.91
C ILE A 373 4.86 -23.80 -5.11
N ILE A 374 4.98 -22.86 -6.08
CA ILE A 374 5.81 -23.06 -7.28
C ILE A 374 6.90 -22.00 -7.47
N SER A 375 8.13 -22.47 -7.65
CA SER A 375 9.27 -21.67 -8.12
C SER A 375 9.50 -21.93 -9.61
N THR A 376 9.83 -20.88 -10.37
CA THR A 376 10.00 -20.96 -11.82
C THR A 376 11.35 -20.34 -12.20
N TYR A 377 12.26 -21.11 -12.79
CA TYR A 377 13.61 -20.67 -13.11
C TYR A 377 14.14 -21.29 -14.43
N PRO A 378 14.85 -20.55 -15.29
CA PRO A 378 15.03 -19.10 -15.24
C PRO A 378 13.70 -18.37 -15.50
N ASN A 379 13.56 -17.15 -14.97
CA ASN A 379 12.46 -16.24 -15.30
C ASN A 379 13.01 -14.80 -15.18
N PRO A 380 13.29 -14.08 -16.28
CA PRO A 380 12.92 -14.41 -17.67
C PRO A 380 13.58 -15.69 -18.22
N PHE A 381 12.85 -16.45 -19.05
CA PHE A 381 13.33 -17.66 -19.72
C PHE A 381 13.65 -17.43 -21.20
N THR A 382 14.51 -18.28 -21.75
CA THR A 382 14.80 -18.32 -23.20
C THR A 382 14.08 -19.49 -23.86
N GLU A 383 14.59 -20.71 -23.73
CA GLU A 383 14.11 -21.91 -24.44
C GLU A 383 13.56 -23.00 -23.52
N THR A 384 13.85 -22.91 -22.22
CA THR A 384 13.48 -23.89 -21.20
C THR A 384 13.13 -23.18 -19.91
N ILE A 385 12.07 -23.65 -19.25
CA ILE A 385 11.66 -23.20 -17.93
C ILE A 385 11.52 -24.41 -17.00
N ASN A 386 12.21 -24.37 -15.86
CA ASN A 386 12.07 -25.34 -14.79
C ASN A 386 11.03 -24.81 -13.81
N ILE A 387 10.18 -25.70 -13.32
CA ILE A 387 9.13 -25.43 -12.35
C ILE A 387 9.38 -26.41 -11.20
N ASN A 388 9.75 -25.93 -10.02
CA ASN A 388 9.83 -26.78 -8.82
C ASN A 388 8.60 -26.52 -7.95
N LEU A 389 7.94 -27.59 -7.57
CA LEU A 389 6.81 -27.65 -6.66
C LEU A 389 7.34 -27.99 -5.26
N ASN A 390 6.71 -27.47 -4.21
CA ASN A 390 7.03 -27.85 -2.82
C ASN A 390 6.56 -29.28 -2.45
N LYS A 391 5.63 -29.86 -3.21
CA LYS A 391 5.08 -31.21 -3.04
C LYS A 391 5.16 -32.01 -4.34
N LYS A 392 5.19 -33.34 -4.23
CA LYS A 392 5.06 -34.22 -5.39
C LYS A 392 3.60 -34.45 -5.73
N ILE A 393 3.22 -34.14 -6.96
CA ILE A 393 1.86 -34.32 -7.45
C ILE A 393 1.87 -34.95 -8.85
N ASP A 394 0.76 -35.58 -9.19
CA ASP A 394 0.36 -35.73 -10.58
C ASP A 394 -0.22 -34.39 -11.04
N CYS A 395 0.27 -33.86 -12.16
CA CYS A 395 -0.21 -32.58 -12.68
C CYS A 395 -0.06 -32.46 -14.19
N LYS A 396 -0.89 -31.61 -14.77
CA LYS A 396 -0.79 -31.13 -16.13
C LYS A 396 -0.36 -29.67 -16.11
N VAL A 397 0.72 -29.34 -16.81
CA VAL A 397 1.18 -27.95 -16.95
C VAL A 397 0.78 -27.42 -18.31
N GLU A 398 0.17 -26.23 -18.32
CA GLU A 398 -0.38 -25.57 -19.49
C GLU A 398 0.23 -24.17 -19.64
N VAL A 399 0.66 -23.79 -20.83
CA VAL A 399 1.28 -22.50 -21.13
C VAL A 399 0.37 -21.69 -22.03
N PHE A 400 -0.06 -20.52 -21.57
CA PHE A 400 -0.94 -19.59 -22.28
C PHE A 400 -0.19 -18.31 -22.67
N ASN A 401 -0.59 -17.70 -23.78
CA ASN A 401 -0.21 -16.32 -24.10
C ASN A 401 -1.16 -15.31 -23.41
N MET A 402 -0.82 -14.01 -23.46
CA MET A 402 -1.65 -12.94 -22.86
C MET A 402 -3.05 -12.76 -23.51
N MET A 403 -3.33 -13.42 -24.63
CA MET A 403 -4.66 -13.44 -25.26
C MET A 403 -5.51 -14.66 -24.79
N GLY A 404 -5.02 -15.44 -23.81
CA GLY A 404 -5.71 -16.62 -23.30
C GLY A 404 -5.63 -17.85 -24.22
N MET A 405 -4.80 -17.82 -25.26
CA MET A 405 -4.62 -18.95 -26.18
C MET A 405 -3.67 -19.97 -25.55
N LEU A 406 -4.08 -21.25 -25.48
CA LEU A 406 -3.22 -22.36 -25.07
C LEU A 406 -2.15 -22.58 -26.15
N ILE A 407 -0.88 -22.55 -25.73
CA ILE A 407 0.30 -22.66 -26.60
C ILE A 407 0.95 -24.05 -26.47
N ARG A 408 0.96 -24.60 -25.26
CA ARG A 408 1.57 -25.90 -24.96
C ARG A 408 0.93 -26.52 -23.72
N ASP A 409 0.81 -27.83 -23.70
CA ASP A 409 0.46 -28.60 -22.50
C ASP A 409 1.23 -29.92 -22.39
N GLU A 410 1.64 -30.28 -21.17
CA GLU A 410 2.38 -31.52 -20.87
C GLU A 410 1.95 -32.08 -19.49
N SER A 411 1.86 -33.40 -19.37
CA SER A 411 1.41 -34.09 -18.14
C SER A 411 2.56 -34.85 -17.47
N PHE A 412 2.59 -34.79 -16.15
CA PHE A 412 3.63 -35.36 -15.29
C PHE A 412 2.98 -36.12 -14.13
N GLN A 413 3.65 -37.19 -13.66
CA GLN A 413 3.17 -38.02 -12.56
C GLN A 413 4.17 -38.00 -11.40
N ASN A 414 3.65 -37.89 -10.17
CA ASN A 414 4.37 -37.94 -8.90
C ASN A 414 5.71 -37.17 -8.91
N THR A 415 5.68 -35.92 -9.40
CA THR A 415 6.88 -35.09 -9.54
C THR A 415 6.80 -33.83 -8.70
N ASP A 416 7.94 -33.42 -8.16
CA ASP A 416 8.21 -32.12 -7.54
C ASP A 416 8.94 -31.18 -8.53
N LYS A 417 9.30 -31.66 -9.72
CA LYS A 417 10.04 -30.91 -10.74
C LYS A 417 9.49 -31.18 -12.13
N VAL A 418 9.04 -30.11 -12.78
CA VAL A 418 8.63 -30.09 -14.18
C VAL A 418 9.62 -29.24 -14.97
N ILE A 419 9.98 -29.69 -16.18
CA ILE A 419 10.88 -28.95 -17.06
C ILE A 419 10.25 -28.88 -18.44
N ILE A 420 9.72 -27.72 -18.80
CA ILE A 420 9.20 -27.48 -20.15
C ILE A 420 10.35 -26.97 -21.03
N LYS A 421 10.60 -27.69 -22.13
CA LYS A 421 11.68 -27.44 -23.08
C LYS A 421 11.12 -26.97 -24.43
N ASP A 422 12.01 -26.73 -25.38
CA ASP A 422 11.69 -26.49 -26.79
C ASP A 422 10.78 -25.25 -27.04
N LEU A 423 10.84 -24.25 -26.16
CA LEU A 423 10.05 -23.00 -26.26
C LEU A 423 10.66 -21.95 -27.22
N TYR A 424 11.47 -22.38 -28.19
CA TYR A 424 12.25 -21.51 -29.08
C TYR A 424 11.37 -20.68 -30.05
N GLY A 425 10.21 -21.20 -30.45
CA GLY A 425 9.31 -20.55 -31.44
C GLY A 425 8.38 -19.47 -30.90
N LEU A 426 8.44 -19.17 -29.60
CA LEU A 426 7.60 -18.16 -28.95
C LEU A 426 8.13 -16.75 -29.18
N ALA A 427 7.24 -15.74 -29.18
CA ALA A 427 7.64 -14.34 -29.21
C ALA A 427 8.10 -13.85 -27.82
N SER A 428 9.04 -12.90 -27.77
CA SER A 428 9.43 -12.19 -26.53
C SER A 428 8.20 -11.53 -25.89
N GLY A 429 8.00 -11.70 -24.58
CA GLY A 429 6.83 -11.16 -23.87
C GLY A 429 6.35 -12.01 -22.69
N PHE A 430 5.16 -11.69 -22.18
CA PHE A 430 4.56 -12.39 -21.04
C PHE A 430 3.79 -13.65 -21.46
N TYR A 431 3.90 -14.69 -20.63
CA TYR A 431 3.12 -15.92 -20.73
C TYR A 431 2.60 -16.29 -19.33
N VAL A 432 1.52 -17.07 -19.29
CA VAL A 432 0.96 -17.60 -18.03
C VAL A 432 1.13 -19.10 -18.04
N ILE A 433 1.83 -19.63 -17.04
CA ILE A 433 1.88 -21.07 -16.79
C ILE A 433 0.79 -21.39 -15.78
N ARG A 434 -0.13 -22.30 -16.14
CA ARG A 434 -1.10 -22.90 -15.22
C ARG A 434 -0.66 -24.33 -14.91
N ILE A 435 -0.91 -24.76 -13.69
CA ILE A 435 -0.79 -26.16 -13.29
C ILE A 435 -2.17 -26.63 -12.87
N VAL A 436 -2.57 -27.76 -13.41
CA VAL A 436 -3.89 -28.38 -13.26
C VAL A 436 -3.69 -29.75 -12.62
N ASP A 437 -4.54 -30.11 -11.66
CA ASP A 437 -4.50 -31.43 -11.00
C ASP A 437 -5.14 -32.54 -11.88
N ASN A 438 -5.20 -33.76 -11.33
CA ASN A 438 -5.86 -34.90 -11.96
C ASN A 438 -7.39 -34.75 -12.08
N GLU A 439 -8.01 -33.81 -11.36
CA GLU A 439 -9.46 -33.57 -11.37
C GLU A 439 -9.87 -32.45 -12.35
N GLY A 440 -8.90 -31.68 -12.86
CA GLY A 440 -9.10 -30.58 -13.79
C GLY A 440 -9.13 -29.20 -13.12
N ASN A 441 -8.87 -29.10 -11.81
CA ASN A 441 -8.85 -27.83 -11.10
C ASN A 441 -7.50 -27.12 -11.33
N ILE A 442 -7.54 -25.79 -11.46
CA ILE A 442 -6.32 -24.98 -11.53
C ILE A 442 -5.72 -24.93 -10.12
N VAL A 443 -4.63 -25.66 -9.92
CA VAL A 443 -3.86 -25.67 -8.67
C VAL A 443 -3.18 -24.32 -8.45
N ILE A 444 -2.60 -23.76 -9.52
CA ILE A 444 -1.88 -22.48 -9.48
C ILE A 444 -1.69 -21.90 -10.89
N ALA A 445 -1.63 -20.58 -10.99
CA ALA A 445 -1.28 -19.85 -12.21
C ALA A 445 -0.17 -18.84 -11.92
N LYS A 446 0.87 -18.78 -12.77
CA LYS A 446 2.02 -17.89 -12.58
C LYS A 446 2.44 -17.22 -13.88
N ARG A 447 2.61 -15.89 -13.82
CA ARG A 447 3.12 -15.08 -14.92
C ARG A 447 4.64 -15.26 -15.05
N VAL A 448 5.10 -15.53 -16.26
CA VAL A 448 6.52 -15.70 -16.62
C VAL A 448 6.85 -14.84 -17.83
N VAL A 449 8.12 -14.46 -17.95
CA VAL A 449 8.62 -13.57 -19.00
C VAL A 449 9.52 -14.36 -19.94
N LYS A 450 9.32 -14.23 -21.24
CA LYS A 450 10.26 -14.73 -22.25
C LYS A 450 11.07 -13.57 -22.83
N LEU A 451 12.39 -13.76 -22.92
CA LEU A 451 13.33 -12.87 -23.62
C LEU A 451 13.21 -12.98 -25.15
#